data_AF-A0A2N3F0E2-F1
#
_entry.id   AF-A0A2N3F0E2-F1
#
_cell.length_a   1.000
_cell.length_b   1.000
_cell.length_c   1.000
_cell.angle_alpha   90.00
_cell.angle_beta   90.00
_cell.angle_gamma   90.00
#
_symmetry.space_group_name_H-M   'P 1'
#
loop_
_entity.id
_entity.type
_entity.pdbx_description
1 polymer ?
#
loop_
_entity_poly.entity_id
_entity_poly.type
_entity_poly.pdbx_seq_one_letter_code
_entity_poly.pdbx_strand_id
1 'polypeptide(L)' 'MRRVHVTLLVALGVVGLLALDQAQSQPLNPYNAPPMIALGSGLAATGGHCAAPPPVAR' A
#
# COMPACT_ATOMS: atom_id res chain seq x y z
N MET A 1 25.67 5.41 -25.22
CA MET A 1 25.29 6.52 -24.31
C MET A 1 23.78 6.82 -24.26
N ARG A 2 23.03 6.76 -25.37
CA ARG A 2 21.57 7.06 -25.39
C ARG A 2 20.70 6.24 -24.41
N ARG A 3 21.02 4.95 -24.20
CA ARG A 3 20.28 4.07 -23.28
C ARG A 3 20.43 4.47 -21.81
N VAL A 4 21.61 4.95 -21.41
CA VAL A 4 21.90 5.34 -20.02
C VAL A 4 21.08 6.56 -19.59
N HIS A 5 20.90 7.54 -20.48
CA HIS A 5 20.06 8.70 -20.20
C HIS A 5 18.58 8.32 -20.05
N VAL A 6 18.08 7.42 -20.90
CA VAL A 6 16.70 6.93 -20.79
C VAL A 6 16.50 6.15 -19.50
N THR A 7 17.41 5.24 -19.15
CA THR A 7 17.32 4.50 -17.88
C THR A 7 17.39 5.44 -16.67
N LEU A 8 18.23 6.47 -16.71
CA LEU A 8 18.35 7.45 -15.63
C LEU A 8 17.08 8.29 -15.48
N LEU A 9 16.49 8.74 -16.60
CA LEU A 9 15.21 9.46 -16.57
C LEU A 9 14.07 8.59 -16.02
N VAL A 10 13.99 7.33 -16.41
CA VAL A 10 12.97 6.40 -15.88
C VAL A 10 13.20 6.17 -14.39
N ALA A 11 14.44 5.93 -13.96
CA ALA A 11 14.76 5.72 -12.56
C ALA A 11 14.41 6.96 -11.71
N LEU A 12 14.75 8.17 -12.18
CA LEU A 12 14.36 9.42 -11.53
C LEU A 12 12.84 9.59 -11.47
N GLY A 13 12.13 9.23 -12.54
CA GLY A 13 10.67 9.27 -12.56
C GLY A 13 10.04 8.34 -11.52
N VAL A 14 10.53 7.09 -11.41
CA VAL A 14 10.05 6.11 -10.41
C VAL A 14 10.36 6.60 -8.99
N VAL A 15 11.57 7.09 -8.75
CA VAL A 15 11.95 7.64 -7.43
C VAL A 15 11.08 8.85 -7.07
N GLY A 16 10.84 9.75 -8.02
CA GLY A 16 9.96 10.91 -7.82
C GLY A 16 8.52 10.52 -7.51
N LEU A 17 7.98 9.52 -8.21
CA LEU A 17 6.65 8.99 -7.95
C LEU A 17 6.54 8.39 -6.54
N LEU A 18 7.50 7.56 -6.14
CA LEU A 18 7.55 6.95 -4.80
C LEU A 18 7.69 8.02 -3.71
N ALA A 19 8.52 9.04 -3.92
CA ALA A 19 8.69 10.13 -2.96
C ALA A 19 7.38 10.93 -2.78
N LEU A 20 6.67 11.20 -3.88
CA LEU A 20 5.38 11.89 -3.84
C LEU A 20 4.31 11.04 -3.15
N ASP A 21 4.22 9.75 -3.49
CA ASP A 21 3.31 8.79 -2.86
C ASP A 21 3.54 8.72 -1.34
N GLN A 22 4.79 8.59 -0.91
CA GLN A 22 5.14 8.56 0.51
C GLN A 22 4.85 9.88 1.24
N ALA A 23 5.00 11.03 0.57
CA ALA A 23 4.75 12.34 1.17
C ALA A 23 3.25 12.65 1.30
N GLN A 24 2.41 12.07 0.44
CA GLN A 24 0.97 12.36 0.39
C GLN A 24 0.11 11.26 1.01
N SER A 25 0.63 10.04 1.12
CA SER A 25 -0.12 8.90 1.66
C SER A 25 -0.33 9.03 3.17
N GLN A 26 -1.56 8.73 3.59
CA GLN A 26 -1.87 8.56 5.01
C GLN A 26 -1.31 7.21 5.50
N PRO A 27 -1.05 7.05 6.81
CA PRO A 27 -0.72 5.75 7.38
C PRO A 27 -1.76 4.70 6.97
N LEU A 28 -1.30 3.54 6.48
CA LEU A 28 -2.18 2.44 6.10
C LEU A 28 -3.05 2.04 7.30
N ASN A 29 -4.37 2.07 7.12
CA ASN A 29 -5.30 1.55 8.13
C ASN A 29 -5.47 0.04 7.92
N PRO A 30 -4.90 -0.83 8.77
CA PRO A 30 -4.97 -2.27 8.58
C PRO A 30 -6.38 -2.86 8.76
N TYR A 31 -7.33 -2.12 9.37
CA TYR A 31 -8.74 -2.53 9.47
C TYR A 31 -9.55 -2.19 8.21
N ASN A 32 -9.04 -1.27 7.38
CA ASN A 32 -9.68 -0.85 6.14
C ASN A 32 -8.85 -1.25 4.89
N ALA A 33 -7.69 -1.88 5.10
CA ALA A 33 -6.81 -2.33 4.05
C ALA A 33 -7.31 -3.67 3.49
N PRO A 34 -7.36 -3.84 2.15
CA PRO A 34 -7.65 -5.13 1.54
C PRO A 34 -6.60 -6.17 1.95
N PRO A 35 -6.98 -7.46 2.06
CA PRO A 35 -6.03 -8.52 2.35
C PRO A 35 -4.95 -8.58 1.27
N MET A 36 -3.67 -8.50 1.68
CA MET A 36 -2.54 -8.52 0.74
C MET A 36 -2.44 -9.83 -0.06
N ILE A 37 -3.01 -10.93 0.44
CA ILE A 37 -3.07 -12.25 -0.21
C ILE A 37 -4.43 -12.91 0.12
N ALA A 38 -5.20 -13.30 -0.91
CA ALA A 38 -6.61 -13.73 -0.75
C ALA A 38 -6.96 -15.05 -1.47
N LEU A 39 -6.08 -16.05 -1.47
CA LEU A 39 -6.37 -17.33 -2.15
C LEU A 39 -7.08 -18.33 -1.22
N GLY A 40 -8.38 -18.56 -1.45
CA GLY A 40 -9.18 -19.62 -0.82
C GLY A 40 -9.26 -19.59 0.71
N SER A 41 -8.84 -18.49 1.33
CA SER A 41 -8.37 -18.47 2.72
C SER A 41 -9.40 -17.98 3.75
N GLY A 42 -10.49 -17.34 3.31
CA GLY A 42 -11.37 -16.61 4.22
C GLY A 42 -10.65 -15.47 4.97
N LEU A 43 -9.48 -15.00 4.53
CA LEU A 43 -8.69 -13.97 5.22
C LEU A 43 -8.87 -12.56 4.64
N ALA A 44 -9.67 -12.44 3.59
CA ALA A 44 -10.56 -11.28 3.55
C ALA A 44 -11.23 -11.18 4.92
N ALA A 45 -11.06 -10.05 5.61
CA ALA A 45 -11.36 -9.91 7.03
C ALA A 45 -12.54 -10.79 7.50
N THR A 46 -12.24 -11.98 8.05
CA THR A 46 -13.23 -12.76 8.77
C THR A 46 -13.10 -12.35 10.21
N GLY A 47 -14.09 -11.60 10.73
CA GLY A 47 -14.16 -11.27 12.14
C GLY A 47 -14.14 -12.54 12.98
N GLY A 48 -12.97 -12.95 13.47
CA GLY A 48 -12.86 -14.00 14.46
C GLY A 48 -13.48 -13.50 15.77
N HIS A 49 -13.91 -14.42 16.65
CA HIS A 49 -14.57 -14.12 17.92
C HIS A 49 -13.76 -13.20 18.87
N CYS A 50 -12.47 -12.97 18.61
CA CYS A 50 -11.58 -12.05 19.33
C CYS A 50 -10.98 -10.94 18.45
N ALA A 51 -11.49 -10.71 17.24
CA ALA A 51 -11.00 -9.65 16.37
C ALA A 51 -11.33 -8.27 16.98
N ALA A 52 -10.35 -7.37 16.96
CA ALA A 52 -10.46 -6.06 17.61
C ALA A 52 -11.63 -5.25 17.02
N PRO A 53 -12.51 -4.68 17.86
CA PRO A 53 -13.61 -3.86 17.38
C PRO A 53 -13.05 -2.62 16.65
N PRO A 54 -13.75 -2.14 15.60
CA PRO A 54 -13.31 -0.95 14.87
C PRO A 54 -13.23 0.24 15.83
N PRO A 55 -12.21 1.12 15.68
CA PRO A 55 -12.12 2.32 16.51
C PRO A 55 -13.36 3.19 16.30
N VAL A 56 -13.86 3.83 17.37
CA VAL A 56 -14.97 4.79 17.28
C VAL A 56 -14.58 5.96 16.37
N ALA A 57 -15.36 6.17 15.31
CA ALA A 57 -15.19 7.29 14.41
C ALA A 57 -15.43 8.61 15.17
N ARG A 58 -14.42 9.47 15.21
CA ARG A 58 -14.58 10.89 15.56
C ARG A 58 -14.48 11.71 14.30
#